data_AF-A0A1V1NSM8-F1
#
_entry.id   AF-A0A1V1NSM8-F1
#
_cell.length_a   1.000
_cell.length_b   1.000
_cell.length_c   1.000
_cell.angle_alpha   90.00
_cell.angle_beta   90.00
_cell.angle_gamma   90.00
#
_symmetry.space_group_name_H-M   'P 1'
#
loop_
_entity.id
_entity.type
_entity.pdbx_description
1 polymer ?
#
loop_
_entity_poly.entity_id
_entity_poly.type
_entity_poly.pdbx_seq_one_letter_code
_entity_poly.pdbx_strand_id
1 'polypeptide(L)'
;MPMLHDSQESQEQIILKDSSEDKQTEHITEHKKGGMGQLPATAICGNDITSSCLYVSALAIIYAGKWAPLVLLLVASVLYLYRSIYAEVVGALPLNGGAYNALLNTTSKYRASIAACLTILSYMATAVISASEAMHYAHVIWTDLPVFNATIGLMAIFMMLTVIGISESSVVAIMIFIFHLFTLTLLMFFGTLYFINQGIDILRLNISTPTEGGFMTAIFFGFAASLLG
;
A
#
# COMPACT_ATOMS: atom_id res chain seq x y z
N MET A 1 63.17 21.62 31.81
CA MET A 1 63.20 20.45 30.91
C MET A 1 61.77 19.94 30.76
N PRO A 2 60.96 20.52 29.85
CA PRO A 2 59.58 20.11 29.60
C PRO A 2 59.52 19.36 28.26
N MET A 3 59.85 18.07 28.25
CA MET A 3 59.92 17.25 27.02
C MET A 3 59.62 15.75 27.29
N LEU A 4 58.81 15.44 28.31
CA LEU A 4 58.41 14.06 28.63
C LEU A 4 56.92 13.86 28.93
N HIS A 5 56.10 14.93 28.92
CA HIS A 5 54.67 14.84 29.22
C HIS A 5 53.78 14.84 27.95
N ASP A 6 54.31 15.29 26.81
CA ASP A 6 53.56 15.47 25.55
C ASP A 6 53.55 14.19 24.67
N SER A 7 54.49 13.28 24.92
CA SER A 7 54.59 12.00 24.18
C SER A 7 53.66 10.92 24.73
N GLN A 8 53.17 11.05 25.96
CA GLN A 8 52.22 10.11 26.55
C GLN A 8 50.77 10.45 26.16
N GLU A 9 50.38 11.73 26.15
CA GLU A 9 49.03 12.15 25.68
C GLU A 9 48.82 11.85 24.19
N SER A 10 49.86 11.99 23.36
CA SER A 10 49.78 11.65 21.94
C SER A 10 49.68 10.14 21.69
N GLN A 11 50.33 9.28 22.48
CA GLN A 11 50.14 7.83 22.41
C GLN A 11 48.79 7.38 22.97
N GLU A 12 48.30 8.00 24.05
CA GLU A 12 46.99 7.70 24.63
C GLU A 12 45.86 8.09 23.66
N GLN A 13 45.99 9.21 22.94
CA GLN A 13 45.05 9.58 21.88
C GLN A 13 45.10 8.66 20.67
N ILE A 14 46.28 8.12 20.29
CA ILE A 14 46.40 7.16 19.18
C ILE A 14 45.77 5.80 19.57
N ILE A 15 46.00 5.34 20.81
CA ILE A 15 45.44 4.08 21.33
C ILE A 15 43.92 4.19 21.55
N LEU A 16 43.41 5.35 21.98
CA LEU A 16 41.97 5.57 22.12
C LEU A 16 41.26 5.71 20.77
N LYS A 17 41.93 6.23 19.73
CA LYS A 17 41.35 6.32 18.37
C LYS A 17 41.19 4.94 17.73
N ASP A 18 42.18 4.06 17.92
CA ASP A 18 42.21 2.70 17.35
C ASP A 18 41.20 1.74 18.00
N SER A 19 40.78 2.01 19.25
CA SER A 19 39.75 1.22 19.94
C SER A 19 38.31 1.50 19.52
N SER A 20 38.08 2.48 18.63
CA SER A 20 36.74 2.92 18.21
C SER A 20 36.34 2.53 16.78
N GLU A 21 37.24 1.90 16.01
CA GLU A 21 37.00 1.59 14.59
C GLU A 21 36.72 0.10 14.27
N ASP A 22 36.70 -0.82 15.23
CA ASP A 22 36.46 -2.25 14.95
C ASP A 22 35.19 -2.83 15.59
N LYS A 23 34.05 -2.21 15.29
CA LYS A 23 32.73 -2.84 15.44
C LYS A 23 31.88 -2.57 14.20
N GLN A 24 32.30 -3.13 13.07
CA GLN A 24 31.49 -3.11 11.87
C GLN A 24 31.58 -4.40 11.06
N THR A 25 31.09 -5.51 11.61
CA THR A 25 30.54 -6.61 10.79
C THR A 25 29.54 -7.46 11.58
N GLU A 26 28.47 -6.85 12.09
CA GLU A 26 27.25 -7.60 12.39
C GLU A 26 26.27 -7.44 11.23
N HIS A 27 25.89 -8.58 10.67
CA HIS A 27 24.90 -8.70 9.62
C HIS A 27 23.61 -7.97 10.06
N ILE A 28 23.20 -6.96 9.29
CA ILE A 28 22.05 -6.10 9.61
C ILE A 28 20.75 -6.90 9.39
N THR A 29 20.41 -7.74 10.36
CA THR A 29 19.07 -8.27 10.61
C THR A 29 18.80 -8.39 12.11
N GLU A 30 19.46 -7.57 12.94
CA GLU A 30 18.99 -7.41 14.33
C GLU A 30 17.71 -6.58 14.33
N HIS A 31 16.60 -7.22 14.70
CA HIS A 31 15.38 -6.54 15.11
C HIS A 31 15.73 -5.56 16.24
N LYS A 32 15.89 -4.28 15.91
CA LYS A 32 15.95 -3.19 16.89
C LYS A 32 14.81 -3.40 17.89
N LYS A 33 15.13 -3.60 19.17
CA LYS A 33 14.13 -3.74 20.26
C LYS A 33 13.17 -2.54 20.19
N GLY A 34 11.97 -2.75 19.64
CA GLY A 34 10.97 -1.71 19.40
C GLY A 34 10.31 -1.71 18.01
N GLY A 35 10.81 -2.49 17.03
CA GLY A 35 10.16 -2.62 15.72
C GLY A 35 8.88 -3.46 15.76
N MET A 36 7.91 -3.15 14.90
CA MET A 36 6.71 -3.99 14.71
C MET A 36 7.09 -5.37 14.16
N GLY A 37 6.42 -6.42 14.65
CA GLY A 37 6.57 -7.77 14.10
C GLY A 37 6.05 -7.85 12.66
N GLN A 38 6.47 -8.90 11.94
CA GLN A 38 6.12 -9.09 10.53
C GLN A 38 4.60 -9.10 10.29
N LEU A 39 3.83 -9.87 11.07
CA LEU A 39 2.38 -9.96 10.89
C LEU A 39 1.66 -8.60 11.12
N PRO A 40 1.89 -7.87 12.23
CA PRO A 40 1.38 -6.51 12.40
C PRO A 40 1.73 -5.57 11.24
N ALA A 41 2.99 -5.56 10.79
CA ALA A 41 3.44 -4.72 9.69
C ALA A 41 2.76 -5.10 8.36
N THR A 42 2.65 -6.39 8.08
CA THR A 42 1.92 -6.92 6.92
C THR A 42 0.43 -6.60 6.99
N ALA A 43 -0.21 -6.66 8.15
CA ALA A 43 -1.63 -6.33 8.27
C ALA A 43 -1.92 -4.85 8.06
N ILE A 44 -1.07 -3.96 8.61
CA ILE A 44 -1.22 -2.51 8.42
C ILE A 44 -1.10 -2.16 6.94
N CYS A 45 -0.02 -2.59 6.27
CA CYS A 45 0.17 -2.32 4.84
C CYS A 45 -0.79 -3.12 3.94
N GLY A 46 -1.05 -4.37 4.29
CA GLY A 46 -1.86 -5.29 3.51
C GLY A 46 -3.35 -4.93 3.52
N ASN A 47 -3.84 -4.23 4.53
CA ASN A 47 -5.22 -3.72 4.54
C ASN A 47 -5.48 -2.73 3.40
N ASP A 48 -4.51 -1.91 3.02
CA ASP A 48 -4.65 -0.97 1.91
C ASP A 48 -4.91 -1.73 0.59
N ILE A 49 -4.08 -2.74 0.30
CA ILE A 49 -4.17 -3.56 -0.93
C ILE A 49 -5.38 -4.51 -0.92
N THR A 50 -5.65 -5.17 0.21
CA THR A 50 -6.71 -6.19 0.27
C THR A 50 -8.10 -5.57 0.35
N SER A 51 -8.24 -4.39 0.96
CA SER A 51 -9.51 -3.66 0.97
C SER A 51 -9.86 -3.14 -0.42
N SER A 52 -8.87 -2.73 -1.21
CA SER A 52 -9.11 -2.18 -2.54
C SER A 52 -9.50 -3.21 -3.61
N CYS A 53 -9.10 -4.47 -3.43
CA CYS A 53 -9.34 -5.54 -4.39
C CYS A 53 -10.80 -5.65 -4.86
N LEU A 54 -11.77 -5.47 -3.94
CA LEU A 54 -13.19 -5.57 -4.26
C LEU A 54 -13.67 -4.45 -5.19
N TYR A 55 -13.39 -3.19 -4.84
CA TYR A 55 -13.82 -2.06 -5.67
C TYR A 55 -12.97 -1.91 -6.93
N VAL A 56 -11.67 -2.22 -6.89
CA VAL A 56 -10.79 -2.21 -8.07
C VAL A 56 -11.29 -3.20 -9.12
N SER A 57 -11.70 -4.40 -8.69
CA SER A 57 -12.29 -5.38 -9.60
C SER A 57 -13.59 -4.87 -10.23
N ALA A 58 -14.45 -4.20 -9.46
CA ALA A 58 -15.68 -3.60 -9.98
C ALA A 58 -15.39 -2.46 -10.98
N LEU A 59 -14.47 -1.54 -10.65
CA LEU A 59 -14.05 -0.45 -11.53
C LEU A 59 -13.43 -0.97 -12.83
N ALA A 60 -12.59 -2.01 -12.76
CA ALA A 60 -12.02 -2.66 -13.93
C ALA A 60 -13.12 -3.23 -14.85
N ILE A 61 -14.15 -3.86 -14.28
CA ILE A 61 -15.29 -4.40 -15.03
C ILE A 61 -16.12 -3.27 -15.64
N ILE A 62 -16.38 -2.18 -14.92
CA ILE A 62 -17.18 -1.05 -15.42
C ILE A 62 -16.52 -0.40 -16.64
N TYR A 63 -15.21 -0.16 -16.60
CA TYR A 63 -14.50 0.55 -17.68
C TYR A 63 -13.98 -0.37 -18.80
N ALA A 64 -13.53 -1.58 -18.44
CA ALA A 64 -12.88 -2.49 -19.40
C ALA A 64 -13.78 -3.65 -19.85
N GLY A 65 -14.92 -3.87 -19.18
CA GLY A 65 -15.86 -4.95 -19.46
C GLY A 65 -15.17 -6.30 -19.49
N LYS A 66 -15.32 -7.02 -20.60
CA LYS A 66 -14.66 -8.32 -20.83
C LYS A 66 -13.12 -8.30 -20.76
N TRP A 67 -12.51 -7.11 -20.89
CA TRP A 67 -11.06 -6.94 -20.80
C TRP A 67 -10.56 -6.71 -19.37
N ALA A 68 -11.44 -6.64 -18.37
CA ALA A 68 -11.06 -6.47 -16.98
C ALA A 68 -9.97 -7.45 -16.49
N PRO A 69 -9.99 -8.76 -16.83
CA PRO A 69 -8.90 -9.67 -16.44
C PRO A 69 -7.54 -9.26 -17.00
N LEU A 70 -7.50 -8.78 -18.25
CA LEU A 70 -6.26 -8.28 -18.87
C LEU A 70 -5.77 -7.01 -18.16
N VAL A 71 -6.68 -6.08 -17.87
CA VAL A 71 -6.37 -4.84 -17.14
C VAL A 71 -5.80 -5.16 -15.75
N LEU A 72 -6.45 -6.03 -14.99
CA LEU A 72 -6.01 -6.44 -13.66
C LEU A 72 -4.65 -7.16 -13.71
N LEU A 73 -4.40 -7.96 -14.76
CA LEU A 73 -3.09 -8.58 -14.98
C LEU A 73 -2.01 -7.54 -15.25
N LEU A 74 -2.30 -6.49 -16.03
CA LEU A 74 -1.36 -5.39 -16.27
C LEU A 74 -1.04 -4.64 -14.98
N VAL A 75 -2.05 -4.31 -14.16
CA VAL A 75 -1.85 -3.67 -12.84
C VAL A 75 -1.01 -4.56 -11.94
N ALA A 76 -1.35 -5.85 -11.82
CA ALA A 76 -0.58 -6.82 -11.03
C ALA A 76 0.87 -6.92 -11.51
N SER A 77 1.10 -6.88 -12.83
CA SER A 77 2.45 -6.91 -13.42
C SER A 77 3.25 -5.67 -13.02
N VAL A 78 2.65 -4.48 -13.07
CA VAL A 78 3.29 -3.22 -12.63
C VAL A 78 3.64 -3.29 -11.14
N LEU A 79 2.69 -3.68 -10.29
CA LEU A 79 2.92 -3.83 -8.85
C LEU A 79 4.02 -4.86 -8.54
N TYR A 80 4.06 -5.95 -9.30
CA TYR A 80 5.11 -6.97 -9.16
C TYR A 80 6.50 -6.42 -9.51
N LEU A 81 6.63 -5.61 -10.57
CA LEU A 81 7.90 -4.96 -10.93
C LEU A 81 8.36 -3.98 -9.83
N TYR A 82 7.43 -3.25 -9.21
CA TYR A 82 7.74 -2.32 -8.12
C TYR A 82 8.24 -3.03 -6.86
N ARG A 83 7.86 -4.29 -6.60
CA ARG A 83 8.30 -5.06 -5.42
C ARG A 83 9.83 -5.05 -5.25
N SER A 84 10.57 -5.33 -6.31
CA SER A 84 12.04 -5.37 -6.25
C SER A 84 12.62 -3.99 -5.97
N ILE A 85 12.07 -2.95 -6.61
CA ILE A 85 12.47 -1.56 -6.40
C ILE A 85 12.24 -1.15 -4.95
N TYR A 86 11.08 -1.46 -4.36
CA TYR A 86 10.80 -1.17 -2.96
C TYR A 86 11.78 -1.88 -2.02
N ALA A 87 12.09 -3.15 -2.28
CA ALA A 87 13.05 -3.90 -1.47
C ALA A 87 14.46 -3.30 -1.53
N GLU A 88 14.92 -2.91 -2.73
CA GLU A 88 16.23 -2.27 -2.93
C GLU A 88 16.31 -0.91 -2.25
N VAL A 89 15.30 -0.05 -2.45
CA VAL A 89 15.28 1.32 -1.90
C VAL A 89 15.19 1.30 -0.38
N VAL A 90 14.30 0.49 0.19
CA VAL A 90 14.13 0.38 1.66
C VAL A 90 15.34 -0.29 2.31
N GLY A 91 15.96 -1.26 1.62
CA GLY A 91 17.20 -1.90 2.07
C GLY A 91 18.40 -0.96 2.05
N ALA A 92 18.52 -0.11 1.02
CA ALA A 92 19.63 0.83 0.88
C ALA A 92 19.52 2.06 1.81
N LEU A 93 18.30 2.51 2.09
CA LEU A 93 18.02 3.69 2.91
C LEU A 93 16.98 3.35 3.99
N PRO A 94 17.39 2.72 5.11
CA PRO A 94 16.52 2.43 6.26
C PRO A 94 16.23 3.72 7.06
N LEU A 95 15.61 4.69 6.40
CA LEU A 95 15.28 6.00 6.93
C LEU A 95 13.85 6.00 7.50
N ASN A 96 13.71 6.46 8.74
CA ASN A 96 12.39 6.81 9.29
C ASN A 96 11.84 8.01 8.49
N GLY A 97 10.93 7.74 7.54
CA GLY A 97 10.23 8.77 6.75
C GLY A 97 9.93 8.39 5.29
N GLY A 98 10.07 7.10 4.95
CA GLY A 98 9.47 6.51 3.75
C GLY A 98 9.94 7.10 2.42
N ALA A 99 9.04 7.13 1.43
CA ALA A 99 9.34 7.55 0.07
C ALA A 99 9.84 9.00 -0.04
N TYR A 100 9.32 9.93 0.77
CA TYR A 100 9.81 11.32 0.75
C TYR A 100 11.26 11.42 1.18
N ASN A 101 11.64 10.78 2.30
CA ASN A 101 13.02 10.82 2.77
C ASN A 101 13.95 10.07 1.81
N ALA A 102 13.52 8.98 1.20
CA ALA A 102 14.29 8.31 0.15
C ALA A 102 14.55 9.25 -1.05
N LEU A 103 13.53 9.95 -1.53
CA LEU A 103 13.66 10.89 -2.65
C LEU A 103 14.47 12.13 -2.28
N LEU A 104 14.31 12.67 -1.07
CA LEU A 104 15.08 13.82 -0.60
C LEU A 104 16.59 13.54 -0.57
N ASN A 105 16.98 12.29 -0.32
CA ASN A 105 18.38 11.85 -0.27
C ASN A 105 18.94 11.37 -1.62
N THR A 106 18.08 11.08 -2.61
CA THR A 106 18.50 10.54 -3.92
C THR A 106 18.21 11.47 -5.10
N THR A 107 17.43 12.53 -4.89
CA THR A 107 17.10 13.52 -5.91
C THR A 107 17.10 14.96 -5.35
N SER A 108 16.61 15.92 -6.13
CA SER A 108 16.53 17.32 -5.69
C SER A 108 15.31 17.58 -4.80
N LYS A 109 15.43 18.55 -3.88
CA LYS A 109 14.32 18.99 -2.99
C LYS A 109 13.03 19.29 -3.75
N TYR A 110 13.14 19.93 -4.91
CA TYR A 110 11.99 20.24 -5.78
C TYR A 110 11.30 18.98 -6.34
N ARG A 111 12.07 17.99 -6.81
CA ARG A 111 11.50 16.74 -7.31
C ARG A 111 10.89 15.91 -6.19
N ALA A 112 11.56 15.85 -5.03
CA ALA A 112 11.05 15.19 -3.83
C ALA A 112 9.74 15.82 -3.32
N SER A 113 9.62 17.16 -3.35
CA SER A 113 8.39 17.84 -2.94
C SER A 113 7.22 17.60 -3.91
N ILE A 114 7.48 17.60 -5.23
CA ILE A 114 6.43 17.26 -6.22
C ILE A 114 5.93 15.83 -5.98
N ALA A 115 6.85 14.87 -5.80
CA ALA A 115 6.48 13.49 -5.52
C ALA A 115 5.66 13.38 -4.23
N ALA A 116 6.05 14.06 -3.15
CA ALA A 116 5.29 14.08 -1.91
C ALA A 116 3.88 14.66 -2.09
N CYS A 117 3.72 15.75 -2.84
CA CYS A 117 2.40 16.30 -3.15
C CYS A 117 1.53 15.30 -3.94
N LEU A 118 2.10 14.60 -4.92
CA LEU A 118 1.39 13.56 -5.67
C LEU A 118 1.01 12.37 -4.79
N THR A 119 1.87 11.96 -3.86
CA THR A 119 1.57 10.90 -2.89
C THR A 119 0.42 11.29 -1.97
N ILE A 120 0.43 12.52 -1.44
CA ILE A 120 -0.68 13.01 -0.59
C ILE A 120 -1.98 13.03 -1.39
N LEU A 121 -1.95 13.54 -2.63
CA LEU A 121 -3.13 13.56 -3.49
C LEU A 121 -3.67 12.14 -3.75
N SER A 122 -2.78 11.17 -3.99
CA SER A 122 -3.14 9.76 -4.15
C SER A 122 -3.81 9.21 -2.89
N TYR A 123 -3.21 9.41 -1.71
CA TYR A 123 -3.79 8.94 -0.45
C TYR A 123 -5.14 9.59 -0.14
N MET A 124 -5.33 10.86 -0.48
CA MET A 124 -6.63 11.51 -0.35
C MET A 124 -7.68 10.88 -1.29
N ALA A 125 -7.32 10.59 -2.54
CA ALA A 125 -8.22 9.93 -3.48
C ALA A 125 -8.59 8.51 -3.01
N THR A 126 -7.62 7.72 -2.57
CA THR A 126 -7.84 6.36 -2.04
C THR A 126 -8.72 6.38 -0.78
N ALA A 127 -8.52 7.34 0.13
CA ALA A 127 -9.38 7.50 1.31
C ALA A 127 -10.83 7.82 0.94
N VAL A 128 -11.06 8.73 -0.02
CA VAL A 128 -12.41 9.11 -0.48
C VAL A 128 -13.10 7.93 -1.16
N ILE A 129 -12.41 7.23 -2.06
CA ILE A 129 -12.97 6.06 -2.76
C ILE A 129 -13.29 4.96 -1.75
N SER A 130 -12.37 4.62 -0.85
CA SER A 130 -12.59 3.59 0.16
C SER A 130 -13.77 3.90 1.08
N ALA A 131 -13.90 5.16 1.52
CA ALA A 131 -15.06 5.60 2.31
C ALA A 131 -16.36 5.54 1.51
N SER A 132 -16.34 5.95 0.24
CA SER A 132 -17.51 5.93 -0.64
C SER A 132 -18.01 4.50 -0.88
N GLU A 133 -17.09 3.59 -1.19
CA GLU A 133 -17.40 2.17 -1.42
C GLU A 133 -17.96 1.50 -0.16
N ALA A 134 -17.39 1.79 1.02
CA ALA A 134 -17.94 1.32 2.28
C ALA A 134 -19.39 1.77 2.50
N MET A 135 -19.73 3.02 2.13
CA MET A 135 -21.11 3.52 2.23
C MET A 135 -22.03 2.95 1.15
N HIS A 136 -21.52 2.65 -0.05
CA HIS A 136 -22.26 1.91 -1.07
C HIS A 136 -22.59 0.48 -0.60
N TYR A 137 -21.64 -0.21 0.04
CA TYR A 137 -21.89 -1.53 0.62
C TYR A 137 -22.93 -1.47 1.74
N ALA A 138 -22.86 -0.45 2.61
CA ALA A 138 -23.88 -0.23 3.65
C ALA A 138 -25.26 0.08 3.06
N HIS A 139 -25.32 0.85 1.96
CA HIS A 139 -26.57 1.21 1.28
C HIS A 139 -27.31 0.01 0.69
N VAL A 140 -26.60 -1.06 0.30
CA VAL A 140 -27.24 -2.33 -0.12
C VAL A 140 -28.07 -2.94 1.00
N ILE A 141 -27.68 -2.74 2.27
CA ILE A 141 -28.39 -3.26 3.45
C ILE A 141 -29.44 -2.25 3.93
N TRP A 142 -29.10 -0.96 3.92
CA TRP A 142 -29.98 0.14 4.32
C TRP A 142 -30.15 1.13 3.17
N THR A 143 -31.19 0.91 2.37
CA THR A 143 -31.43 1.65 1.10
C THR A 143 -31.77 3.13 1.28
N ASP A 144 -32.18 3.57 2.48
CA ASP A 144 -32.45 4.99 2.74
C ASP A 144 -31.18 5.76 3.15
N LEU A 145 -30.03 5.08 3.26
CA LEU A 145 -28.77 5.71 3.65
C LEU A 145 -28.29 6.67 2.53
N PRO A 146 -28.16 7.98 2.78
CA PRO A 146 -27.65 8.92 1.79
C PRO A 146 -26.14 8.77 1.64
N VAL A 147 -25.69 7.96 0.67
CA VAL A 147 -24.27 7.58 0.47
C VAL A 147 -23.33 8.77 0.53
N PHE A 148 -23.60 9.84 -0.23
CA PHE A 148 -22.74 11.03 -0.28
C PHE A 148 -22.52 11.67 1.10
N ASN A 149 -23.61 11.91 1.86
CA ASN A 149 -23.52 12.51 3.19
C ASN A 149 -22.87 11.55 4.21
N ALA A 150 -23.16 10.26 4.08
CA ALA A 150 -22.56 9.24 4.94
C ALA A 150 -21.04 9.11 4.72
N THR A 151 -20.56 9.24 3.47
CA THR A 151 -19.13 9.24 3.15
C THR A 151 -18.41 10.41 3.80
N ILE A 152 -18.98 11.63 3.68
CA ILE A 152 -18.44 12.82 4.34
C ILE A 152 -18.42 12.63 5.86
N GLY A 153 -19.51 12.11 6.43
CA GLY A 153 -19.62 11.83 7.86
C GLY A 153 -18.56 10.83 8.35
N LEU A 154 -18.35 9.73 7.61
CA LEU A 154 -17.36 8.72 7.94
C LEU A 154 -15.94 9.29 7.92
N MET A 155 -15.58 10.04 6.87
CA MET A 155 -14.29 10.71 6.78
C MET A 155 -14.09 11.73 7.92
N ALA A 156 -15.12 12.50 8.27
CA ALA A 156 -15.06 13.45 9.38
C ALA A 156 -14.85 12.76 10.75
N ILE A 157 -15.47 11.60 10.96
CA ILE A 157 -15.24 10.78 12.16
C ILE A 157 -13.76 10.34 12.22
N PHE A 158 -13.23 9.73 11.16
CA PHE A 158 -11.83 9.32 11.14
C PHE A 158 -10.85 10.49 11.29
N MET A 159 -11.14 11.62 10.64
CA MET A 159 -10.38 12.86 10.84
C MET A 159 -10.35 13.27 12.32
N MET A 160 -11.50 13.27 13.00
CA MET A 160 -11.57 13.62 14.42
C MET A 160 -10.78 12.64 15.29
N LEU A 161 -10.90 11.33 15.05
CA LEU A 161 -10.13 10.32 15.78
C LEU A 161 -8.61 10.53 15.62
N THR A 162 -8.16 10.85 14.40
CA THR A 162 -6.76 11.16 14.11
C THR A 162 -6.29 12.45 14.80
N VAL A 163 -7.11 13.51 14.78
CA VAL A 163 -6.79 14.79 15.45
C VAL A 163 -6.71 14.63 16.97
N ILE A 164 -7.56 13.77 17.57
CA ILE A 164 -7.49 13.44 19.00
C ILE A 164 -6.20 12.66 19.35
N GLY A 165 -5.52 12.09 18.35
CA GLY A 165 -4.26 11.37 18.53
C GLY A 165 -4.46 9.93 18.96
N ILE A 166 -5.60 9.32 18.61
CA ILE A 166 -5.80 7.88 18.83
C ILE A 166 -4.78 7.13 17.96
N SER A 167 -3.88 6.40 18.62
CA SER A 167 -2.88 5.58 17.95
C SER A 167 -3.55 4.45 17.17
N GLU A 168 -3.08 4.21 15.95
CA GLU A 168 -3.50 3.06 15.14
C GLU A 168 -3.27 1.75 15.91
N SER A 169 -4.31 0.93 16.01
CA SER A 169 -4.22 -0.36 16.68
C SER A 169 -3.77 -1.43 15.70
N SER A 170 -2.55 -1.94 15.89
CA SER A 170 -2.04 -3.08 15.11
C SER A 170 -2.88 -4.34 15.29
N VAL A 171 -3.48 -4.53 16.46
CA VAL A 171 -4.40 -5.64 16.73
C VAL A 171 -5.69 -5.51 15.92
N VAL A 172 -6.25 -4.31 15.84
CA VAL A 172 -7.44 -4.04 15.00
C VAL A 172 -7.09 -4.22 13.52
N ALA A 173 -5.93 -3.74 13.06
CA ALA A 173 -5.47 -3.94 11.70
C ALA A 173 -5.37 -5.42 11.32
N ILE A 174 -4.82 -6.26 12.21
CA ILE A 174 -4.74 -7.72 11.99
C ILE A 174 -6.13 -8.34 11.87
N MET A 175 -7.07 -7.97 12.75
CA MET A 175 -8.45 -8.49 12.69
C MET A 175 -9.12 -8.13 11.36
N ILE A 176 -9.02 -6.87 10.93
CA ILE A 176 -9.57 -6.41 9.65
C ILE A 176 -8.92 -7.16 8.48
N PHE A 177 -7.60 -7.37 8.53
CA PHE A 177 -6.85 -8.05 7.49
C PHE A 177 -7.27 -9.51 7.33
N ILE A 178 -7.36 -10.26 8.44
CA ILE A 178 -7.81 -11.65 8.43
C ILE A 178 -9.26 -11.74 7.92
N PHE A 179 -10.13 -10.82 8.35
CA PHE A 179 -11.51 -10.77 7.88
C PHE A 179 -11.61 -10.54 6.37
N HIS A 180 -10.80 -9.63 5.81
CA HIS A 180 -10.73 -9.41 4.37
C HIS A 180 -10.24 -10.65 3.61
N LEU A 181 -9.14 -11.26 4.05
CA LEU A 181 -8.62 -12.47 3.42
C LEU A 181 -9.62 -13.63 3.47
N PHE A 182 -10.34 -13.79 4.58
CA PHE A 182 -11.39 -14.79 4.72
C PHE A 182 -12.55 -14.52 3.73
N THR A 183 -13.01 -13.28 3.65
CA THR A 183 -14.09 -12.87 2.73
C THR A 183 -13.70 -13.09 1.27
N LEU A 184 -12.49 -12.69 0.87
CA LEU A 184 -11.97 -12.92 -0.48
C LEU A 184 -11.82 -14.42 -0.79
N THR A 185 -11.37 -15.22 0.19
CA THR A 185 -11.26 -16.67 0.04
C THR A 185 -12.63 -17.32 -0.18
N LEU A 186 -13.65 -16.91 0.58
CA LEU A 186 -15.02 -17.38 0.38
C LEU A 186 -15.55 -16.97 -1.00
N LEU A 187 -15.34 -15.72 -1.42
CA LEU A 187 -15.76 -15.24 -2.73
C LEU A 187 -15.13 -16.07 -3.86
N MET A 188 -13.83 -16.32 -3.79
CA MET A 188 -13.12 -17.17 -4.75
C MET A 188 -13.64 -18.61 -4.75
N PHE A 189 -13.89 -19.17 -3.57
CA PHE A 189 -14.42 -20.53 -3.42
C PHE A 189 -15.81 -20.66 -4.05
N PHE A 190 -16.77 -19.82 -3.65
CA PHE A 190 -18.14 -19.86 -4.19
C PHE A 190 -18.18 -19.48 -5.67
N GLY A 191 -17.37 -18.52 -6.12
CA GLY A 191 -17.23 -18.17 -7.53
C GLY A 191 -16.72 -19.35 -8.38
N THR A 192 -15.74 -20.09 -7.87
CA THR A 192 -15.21 -21.29 -8.54
C THR A 192 -16.26 -22.41 -8.57
N LEU A 193 -16.97 -22.65 -7.47
CA LEU A 193 -18.07 -23.63 -7.44
C LEU A 193 -19.18 -23.26 -8.44
N TYR A 194 -19.57 -21.99 -8.50
CA TYR A 194 -20.55 -21.50 -9.46
C TYR A 194 -20.08 -21.74 -10.90
N PHE A 195 -18.81 -21.41 -11.20
CA PHE A 195 -18.21 -21.62 -12.53
C PHE A 195 -18.20 -23.10 -12.94
N ILE A 196 -17.86 -24.01 -12.04
CA ILE A 196 -17.85 -25.46 -12.32
C ILE A 196 -19.26 -25.99 -12.57
N ASN A 197 -20.26 -25.54 -11.79
CA ASN A 197 -21.63 -26.03 -11.88
C ASN A 197 -22.40 -25.48 -13.09
N GLN A 198 -22.18 -24.21 -13.45
CA GLN A 198 -22.91 -23.54 -14.54
C GLN A 198 -22.18 -23.63 -15.90
N GLY A 199 -20.92 -24.05 -15.91
CA GLY A 199 -20.10 -24.12 -17.11
C GLY A 199 -19.67 -22.75 -17.64
N ILE A 200 -19.32 -22.69 -18.92
CA ILE A 200 -18.65 -21.53 -19.54
C ILE A 200 -19.56 -20.68 -20.42
N ASP A 201 -20.87 -20.94 -20.45
CA ASP A 201 -21.77 -20.27 -21.39
C ASP A 201 -21.92 -18.78 -21.07
N ILE A 202 -22.02 -18.42 -19.78
CA ILE A 202 -22.02 -17.01 -19.33
C ILE A 202 -20.71 -16.32 -19.73
N LEU A 203 -19.57 -17.01 -19.57
CA LEU A 203 -18.27 -16.47 -19.96
C LEU A 203 -18.20 -16.23 -21.48
N ARG A 204 -18.68 -17.17 -22.30
CA ARG A 204 -18.74 -17.01 -23.76
C ARG A 204 -19.64 -15.83 -24.15
N LEU A 205 -20.79 -15.70 -23.51
CA LEU A 205 -21.71 -14.58 -23.73
C LEU A 205 -21.01 -13.25 -23.42
N ASN A 206 -20.37 -13.16 -22.25
CA ASN A 206 -19.63 -11.97 -21.83
C ASN A 206 -18.47 -11.62 -22.79
N ILE A 207 -17.71 -12.60 -23.27
CA ILE A 207 -16.61 -12.37 -24.24
C ILE A 207 -17.15 -11.88 -25.60
N SER A 208 -18.33 -12.34 -26.00
CA SER A 208 -18.97 -11.93 -27.25
C SER A 208 -19.54 -10.51 -27.22
N THR A 209 -19.72 -9.92 -26.02
CA THR A 209 -20.20 -8.54 -25.90
C THR A 209 -19.28 -7.55 -26.63
N PRO A 210 -19.84 -6.64 -27.44
CA PRO A 210 -19.06 -5.58 -28.07
C PRO A 210 -18.35 -4.71 -27.04
N THR A 211 -17.14 -4.25 -27.36
CA THR A 211 -16.41 -3.29 -26.51
C THR A 211 -16.82 -1.88 -26.89
N GLU A 212 -17.67 -1.25 -26.07
CA GLU A 212 -18.03 0.16 -26.21
C GLU A 212 -16.79 1.05 -26.12
N GLY A 213 -16.70 2.08 -26.97
CA GLY A 213 -15.53 2.97 -27.03
C GLY A 213 -14.24 2.36 -27.61
N GLY A 214 -14.23 1.06 -27.91
CA GLY A 214 -13.10 0.35 -28.52
C GLY A 214 -12.06 -0.16 -27.51
N PHE A 215 -11.21 -1.09 -27.98
CA PHE A 215 -10.23 -1.80 -27.15
C PHE A 215 -9.28 -0.85 -26.41
N MET A 216 -8.68 0.13 -27.10
CA MET A 216 -7.69 1.02 -26.49
C MET A 216 -8.28 1.87 -25.36
N THR A 217 -9.50 2.38 -25.56
CA THR A 217 -10.23 3.17 -24.58
C THR A 217 -10.55 2.34 -23.34
N ALA A 218 -11.02 1.11 -23.54
CA ALA A 218 -11.34 0.17 -22.46
C ALA A 218 -10.10 -0.17 -21.61
N ILE A 219 -8.96 -0.47 -22.25
CA ILE A 219 -7.71 -0.78 -21.53
C ILE A 219 -7.18 0.46 -20.81
N PHE A 220 -7.15 1.63 -21.46
CA PHE A 220 -6.61 2.85 -20.87
C PHE A 220 -7.39 3.29 -19.63
N PHE A 221 -8.72 3.42 -19.75
CA PHE A 221 -9.55 3.84 -18.62
C PHE A 221 -9.66 2.77 -17.55
N GLY A 222 -9.75 1.49 -17.94
CA GLY A 222 -9.71 0.38 -16.99
C GLY A 222 -8.43 0.36 -16.17
N PHE A 223 -7.28 0.50 -16.81
CA PHE A 223 -5.98 0.53 -16.13
C PHE A 223 -5.83 1.76 -15.23
N ALA A 224 -6.19 2.94 -15.72
CA ALA A 224 -6.13 4.17 -14.93
C ALA A 224 -7.05 4.11 -13.69
N ALA A 225 -8.28 3.60 -13.85
CA ALA A 225 -9.23 3.45 -12.75
C ALA A 225 -8.77 2.40 -11.73
N SER A 226 -8.18 1.30 -12.20
CA SER A 226 -7.72 0.20 -11.34
C SER A 226 -6.47 0.54 -10.52
N LEU A 227 -5.73 1.59 -10.87
CA LEU A 227 -4.58 2.10 -10.11
C LEU A 227 -4.95 3.04 -8.96
N LEU A 228 -6.24 3.35 -8.76
CA LEU A 228 -6.72 4.17 -7.64
C LEU A 228 -6.78 3.40 -6.31
N GLY A 229 -6.74 2.07 -6.38
CA GLY A 229 -6.71 1.17 -5.24
C GLY A 229 -5.43 0.35 -5.15
#